data_AF-A0A0B7N9R5-F1
#
_entry.id   AF-A0A0B7N9R5-F1
#
_cell.length_a   1.000
_cell.length_b   1.000
_cell.length_c   1.000
_cell.angle_alpha   90.00
_cell.angle_beta   90.00
_cell.angle_gamma   90.00
#
_symmetry.space_group_name_H-M   'P 1'
#
loop_
_entity.id
_entity.type
_entity.pdbx_description
1 polymer ?
#
loop_
_entity_poly.entity_id
_entity_poly.type
_entity_poly.pdbx_seq_one_letter_code
_entity_poly.pdbx_strand_id
1 'polypeptide(L)'
;MPFGFYHEVVCTVSRSALWSFFSDIKLEDVDNVPPESQPLIVAATHHNMIIDPAVLSVTFPNKRRLHYWAKDSMFKNPYAASFLTDCGVVPVDRKTKNNSLLYAATFDVLKLGEAVAVFPEGTSHTLPRLGAFKDGTSFAALEYAKINQDEGLNKCAPILPVGIVYPEKSKYRSVVIVKYGKPISIEPYLPLYLQDPKKAAKQLTKATEQAMEQLTVNAPDWESKYAADMARWLLFPGENGLMKDYIPITQSLINAMHTLGEKDVEIAKLQKSLVIYKLELEALLLKDAQIAKYNEKNITAISTTVQLLQRTAASLVDLPLFLPGLVAHLPLYVAGYIAGHVEIYEEVRAQNKIFFGMALVPLIYLGAFIWGWFALFGGTFFGFFTALATLGVFVWYHVTSIDERYENFKDLQGRWRLFDAVVLGRGMWRRKDRILGLKKLRTESLTRVRNMITTYKSTNDDVHVVWLALRQRLAIDLLNPSVEHEKRSHKLKRLVQSPNSYFMDVKCPGCLNISTVFSHAQTVVLCSSCGTVLCQPTGGRARLTEGCSFRRKAN
;
A
#
# COMPACT_ATOMS: atom_id res chain seq x y z
N MET A 1 -23.33 10.82 -17.78
CA MET A 1 -23.01 10.12 -19.06
C MET A 1 -22.91 8.64 -18.77
N PRO A 2 -23.47 7.72 -19.58
CA PRO A 2 -23.54 6.33 -19.18
C PRO A 2 -22.18 5.65 -19.30
N PHE A 3 -21.62 5.24 -18.17
CA PHE A 3 -20.56 4.23 -18.14
C PHE A 3 -21.08 2.93 -18.73
N GLY A 4 -20.34 2.34 -19.66
CA GLY A 4 -20.77 1.15 -20.37
C GLY A 4 -20.00 -0.10 -19.97
N PHE A 5 -19.92 -1.04 -20.90
CA PHE A 5 -19.30 -2.35 -20.70
C PHE A 5 -17.78 -2.23 -20.55
N TYR A 6 -17.13 -1.37 -21.35
CA TYR A 6 -15.68 -1.21 -21.30
C TYR A 6 -15.23 -0.65 -19.96
N HIS A 7 -15.98 0.26 -19.35
CA HIS A 7 -15.69 0.76 -18.01
C HIS A 7 -15.60 -0.39 -16.98
N GLU A 8 -16.60 -1.27 -16.93
CA GLU A 8 -16.62 -2.39 -15.98
C GLU A 8 -15.47 -3.37 -16.20
N VAL A 9 -15.13 -3.63 -17.47
CA VAL A 9 -13.96 -4.45 -17.83
C VAL A 9 -12.68 -3.79 -17.35
N VAL A 10 -12.49 -2.50 -17.63
CA VAL A 10 -11.30 -1.75 -17.22
C VAL A 10 -11.17 -1.72 -15.71
N CYS A 11 -12.23 -1.45 -14.96
CA CYS A 11 -12.23 -1.48 -13.49
C CYS A 11 -11.92 -2.87 -12.94
N THR A 12 -12.44 -3.94 -13.54
CA THR A 12 -12.19 -5.32 -13.11
C THR A 12 -10.73 -5.71 -13.34
N VAL A 13 -10.22 -5.45 -14.55
CA VAL A 13 -8.82 -5.70 -14.90
C VAL A 13 -7.88 -4.88 -14.01
N SER A 14 -8.20 -3.61 -13.78
CA SER A 14 -7.44 -2.72 -12.89
C SER A 14 -7.43 -3.23 -11.46
N ARG A 15 -8.56 -3.69 -10.94
CA ARG A 15 -8.65 -4.26 -9.59
C ARG A 15 -7.74 -5.48 -9.44
N SER A 16 -7.75 -6.39 -10.41
CA SER A 16 -6.87 -7.56 -10.41
C SER A 16 -5.39 -7.17 -10.54
N ALA A 17 -5.07 -6.23 -11.42
CA ALA A 17 -3.70 -5.75 -11.62
C ALA A 17 -3.13 -5.07 -10.37
N LEU A 18 -3.91 -4.18 -9.74
CA LEU A 18 -3.53 -3.46 -8.53
C LEU A 18 -3.37 -4.42 -7.34
N TRP A 19 -4.30 -5.36 -7.16
CA TRP A 19 -4.21 -6.40 -6.12
C TRP A 19 -2.97 -7.29 -6.29
N SER A 20 -2.61 -7.61 -7.54
CA SER A 20 -1.40 -8.39 -7.81
C SER A 20 -0.13 -7.57 -7.59
N PHE A 21 -0.12 -6.29 -7.97
CA PHE A 21 1.10 -5.47 -7.96
C PHE A 21 1.42 -4.88 -6.60
N PHE A 22 0.43 -4.37 -5.87
CA PHE A 22 0.61 -3.76 -4.56
C PHE A 22 0.39 -4.79 -3.44
N SER A 23 1.12 -4.63 -2.33
CA SER A 23 0.86 -5.43 -1.12
C SER A 23 -0.33 -4.91 -0.33
N ASP A 24 -0.55 -3.59 -0.37
CA ASP A 24 -1.66 -2.93 0.30
C ASP A 24 -1.98 -1.57 -0.36
N ILE A 25 -3.24 -1.18 -0.36
CA ILE A 25 -3.70 0.16 -0.75
C ILE A 25 -4.48 0.74 0.43
N LYS A 26 -3.86 1.69 1.12
CA LYS A 26 -4.40 2.31 2.33
C LYS A 26 -5.24 3.51 1.98
N LEU A 27 -6.47 3.53 2.48
CA LEU A 27 -7.39 4.65 2.35
C LEU A 27 -7.45 5.41 3.68
N GLU A 28 -7.20 6.71 3.65
CA GLU A 28 -7.23 7.60 4.80
C GLU A 28 -8.27 8.69 4.61
N ASP A 29 -8.97 9.05 5.69
CA ASP A 29 -9.93 10.15 5.76
C ASP A 29 -11.10 10.02 4.75
N VAL A 30 -11.55 8.79 4.50
CA VAL A 30 -12.65 8.43 3.59
C VAL A 30 -13.96 9.18 3.90
N ASP A 31 -14.19 9.52 5.17
CA ASP A 31 -15.39 10.25 5.63
C ASP A 31 -15.48 11.67 5.06
N ASN A 32 -14.38 12.22 4.51
CA ASN A 32 -14.40 13.52 3.86
C ASN A 32 -15.07 13.49 2.47
N VAL A 33 -15.31 12.31 1.88
CA VAL A 33 -15.88 12.21 0.53
C VAL A 33 -17.37 12.55 0.55
N PRO A 34 -17.82 13.56 -0.23
CA PRO A 34 -19.24 13.94 -0.26
C PRO A 34 -20.15 12.81 -0.79
N PRO A 35 -21.44 12.81 -0.40
CA PRO A 35 -22.42 11.84 -0.88
C PRO A 35 -22.50 11.77 -2.41
N GLU A 36 -22.85 10.60 -2.94
CA GLU A 36 -22.88 10.32 -4.38
C GLU A 36 -23.86 11.21 -5.16
N SER A 37 -24.93 11.69 -4.50
CA SER A 37 -25.95 12.55 -5.10
C SER A 37 -25.52 14.00 -5.33
N GLN A 38 -24.33 14.40 -4.90
CA GLN A 38 -23.83 15.78 -5.04
C GLN A 38 -22.70 15.85 -6.05
N PRO A 39 -22.71 16.77 -7.03
CA PRO A 39 -21.64 16.92 -8.01
C PRO A 39 -20.29 17.17 -7.32
N LEU A 40 -19.22 16.63 -7.89
CA LEU A 40 -17.90 16.66 -7.24
C LEU A 40 -16.79 16.80 -8.27
N ILE A 41 -15.82 17.65 -7.99
CA ILE A 41 -14.56 17.70 -8.74
C ILE A 41 -13.47 17.11 -7.84
N VAL A 42 -12.86 15.99 -8.26
CA VAL A 42 -11.80 15.33 -7.50
C VAL A 42 -10.44 15.78 -8.06
N ALA A 43 -9.70 16.59 -7.31
CA ALA A 43 -8.36 17.03 -7.68
C ALA A 43 -7.32 16.09 -7.05
N ALA A 44 -6.70 15.23 -7.85
CA ALA A 44 -5.77 14.21 -7.37
C ALA A 44 -4.32 14.48 -7.83
N THR A 45 -3.33 14.01 -7.08
CA THR A 45 -1.93 14.04 -7.52
C THR A 45 -1.67 13.11 -8.68
N HIS A 46 -0.73 13.46 -9.54
CA HIS A 46 -0.36 12.63 -10.69
C HIS A 46 1.13 12.32 -10.69
N HIS A 47 1.48 11.17 -10.13
CA HIS A 47 2.87 10.76 -9.96
C HIS A 47 3.20 9.49 -10.75
N ASN A 48 2.25 8.58 -10.99
CA ASN A 48 2.53 7.22 -11.48
C ASN A 48 1.73 6.86 -12.75
N MET A 49 1.55 7.83 -13.65
CA MET A 49 0.91 7.65 -14.95
C MET A 49 -0.47 6.99 -14.81
N ILE A 50 -0.77 5.95 -15.60
CA ILE A 50 -2.08 5.29 -15.61
C ILE A 50 -2.45 4.61 -14.29
N ILE A 51 -1.48 4.39 -13.39
CA ILE A 51 -1.74 3.77 -12.09
C ILE A 51 -2.56 4.71 -11.21
N ASP A 52 -2.35 6.02 -11.27
CA ASP A 52 -3.10 6.97 -10.45
C ASP A 52 -4.62 6.94 -10.72
N PRO A 53 -5.11 7.08 -11.97
CA PRO A 53 -6.54 6.96 -12.25
C PRO A 53 -7.06 5.53 -11.97
N ALA A 54 -6.25 4.49 -12.18
CA ALA A 54 -6.66 3.11 -11.86
C ALA A 54 -6.87 2.92 -10.35
N VAL A 55 -5.92 3.37 -9.51
CA VAL A 55 -6.03 3.35 -8.05
C VAL A 55 -7.27 4.13 -7.64
N LEU A 56 -7.39 5.37 -8.11
CA LEU A 56 -8.50 6.24 -7.73
C LEU A 56 -9.86 5.63 -8.13
N SER A 57 -10.01 5.09 -9.35
CA SER A 57 -11.25 4.46 -9.83
C SER A 57 -11.63 3.19 -9.06
N VAL A 58 -10.63 2.36 -8.72
CA VAL A 58 -10.88 1.07 -8.05
C VAL A 58 -11.19 1.26 -6.57
N THR A 59 -10.58 2.26 -5.93
CA THR A 59 -10.67 2.45 -4.47
C THR A 59 -11.56 3.61 -4.06
N PHE A 60 -12.18 4.34 -4.98
CA PHE A 60 -13.01 5.48 -4.62
C PHE A 60 -14.17 5.05 -3.70
N PRO A 61 -14.43 5.78 -2.60
CA PRO A 61 -15.46 5.40 -1.63
C PRO A 61 -16.85 5.26 -2.24
N ASN A 62 -17.66 4.40 -1.62
CA ASN A 62 -19.05 4.13 -2.03
C ASN A 62 -19.22 3.61 -3.46
N LYS A 63 -18.13 3.18 -4.12
CA LYS A 63 -18.12 2.77 -5.54
C LYS A 63 -18.59 3.88 -6.50
N ARG A 64 -18.50 5.14 -6.05
CA ARG A 64 -18.87 6.29 -6.87
C ARG A 64 -17.93 6.37 -8.07
N ARG A 65 -18.51 6.37 -9.27
CA ARG A 65 -17.76 6.38 -10.53
C ARG A 65 -17.23 7.78 -10.83
N LEU A 66 -16.04 7.83 -11.44
CA LEU A 66 -15.33 9.06 -11.75
C LEU A 66 -15.16 9.21 -13.24
N HIS A 67 -15.45 10.40 -13.74
CA HIS A 67 -15.14 10.79 -15.12
C HIS A 67 -13.77 11.45 -15.18
N TYR A 68 -12.95 11.14 -16.19
CA TYR A 68 -11.59 11.67 -16.27
C TYR A 68 -11.39 12.62 -17.44
N TRP A 69 -10.68 13.72 -17.22
CA TRP A 69 -10.27 14.58 -18.33
C TRP A 69 -9.18 13.94 -19.18
N ALA A 70 -9.42 13.87 -20.49
CA ALA A 70 -8.39 13.52 -21.47
C ALA A 70 -8.34 14.53 -22.61
N LYS A 71 -7.21 14.53 -23.32
CA LYS A 71 -7.00 15.43 -24.46
C LYS A 71 -7.96 15.07 -25.59
N ASP A 72 -8.64 16.08 -26.14
CA ASP A 72 -9.53 15.96 -27.31
C ASP A 72 -8.93 15.14 -28.47
N SER A 73 -7.63 15.26 -28.71
CA SER A 73 -6.94 14.54 -29.79
C SER A 73 -6.96 13.02 -29.65
N MET A 74 -7.24 12.50 -28.45
CA MET A 74 -7.39 11.06 -28.20
C MET A 74 -8.72 10.51 -28.75
N PHE A 75 -9.69 11.39 -29.03
CA PHE A 75 -11.02 11.03 -29.54
C PHE A 75 -11.12 11.13 -31.07
N LYS A 76 -10.02 11.38 -31.78
CA LYS A 76 -10.03 11.48 -33.25
C LYS A 76 -10.37 10.17 -33.95
N ASN A 77 -9.98 9.03 -33.36
CA ASN A 77 -10.31 7.72 -33.88
C ASN A 77 -11.66 7.29 -33.29
N PRO A 78 -12.66 6.90 -34.12
CA PRO A 78 -14.01 6.56 -33.64
C PRO A 78 -14.04 5.37 -32.68
N TYR A 79 -13.15 4.38 -32.86
CA TYR A 79 -13.04 3.25 -31.94
C TYR A 79 -12.46 3.67 -30.58
N ALA A 80 -11.42 4.51 -30.60
CA ALA A 80 -10.84 5.06 -29.38
C ALA A 80 -11.84 5.99 -28.66
N ALA A 81 -12.56 6.83 -29.41
CA ALA A 81 -13.59 7.70 -28.86
C ALA A 81 -14.71 6.89 -28.20
N SER A 82 -15.23 5.85 -28.86
CA SER A 82 -16.26 4.96 -28.31
C SER A 82 -15.78 4.29 -27.01
N PHE A 83 -14.55 3.75 -27.00
CA PHE A 83 -13.96 3.15 -25.81
C PHE A 83 -13.79 4.16 -24.66
N LEU A 84 -13.22 5.33 -24.94
CA LEU A 84 -12.97 6.39 -23.96
C LEU A 84 -14.28 6.93 -23.36
N THR A 85 -15.28 7.19 -24.21
CA THR A 85 -16.60 7.66 -23.75
C THR A 85 -17.31 6.61 -22.89
N ASP A 86 -17.25 5.33 -23.27
CA ASP A 86 -17.78 4.23 -22.44
C ASP A 86 -17.09 4.17 -21.07
N CYS A 87 -15.78 4.42 -21.02
CA CYS A 87 -15.00 4.51 -19.79
C CYS A 87 -15.24 5.80 -18.98
N GLY A 88 -16.16 6.68 -19.39
CA GLY A 88 -16.44 7.95 -18.71
C GLY A 88 -15.33 9.00 -18.88
N VAL A 89 -14.53 8.91 -19.95
CA VAL A 89 -13.49 9.89 -20.22
C VAL A 89 -14.10 11.09 -20.94
N VAL A 90 -13.85 12.28 -20.41
CA VAL A 90 -14.37 13.56 -20.89
C VAL A 90 -13.29 14.26 -21.73
N PRO A 91 -13.58 14.60 -23.00
CA PRO A 91 -12.65 15.34 -23.84
C PRO A 91 -12.53 16.80 -23.37
N VAL A 92 -11.29 17.30 -23.30
CA VAL A 92 -11.00 18.70 -23.00
C VAL A 92 -10.13 19.29 -24.12
N ASP A 93 -10.67 20.28 -24.84
CA ASP A 93 -9.99 20.98 -25.93
C ASP A 93 -9.10 22.11 -25.41
N ARG A 94 -7.87 21.78 -25.04
CA ARG A 94 -6.88 22.75 -24.51
C ARG A 94 -6.48 23.87 -25.49
N LYS A 95 -6.94 23.86 -26.75
CA LYS A 95 -6.61 24.88 -27.76
C LYS A 95 -7.66 25.98 -27.87
N THR A 96 -8.91 25.67 -27.52
CA THR A 96 -10.01 26.64 -27.61
C THR A 96 -9.89 27.69 -26.49
N LYS A 97 -10.01 28.97 -26.85
CA LYS A 97 -9.98 30.11 -25.90
C LYS A 97 -11.33 30.37 -25.20
N ASN A 98 -12.39 29.67 -25.60
CA ASN A 98 -13.72 29.79 -25.03
C ASN A 98 -13.92 28.77 -23.90
N ASN A 99 -13.89 29.24 -22.66
CA ASN A 99 -13.97 28.41 -21.45
C ASN A 99 -15.31 27.66 -21.31
N SER A 100 -16.40 28.20 -21.84
CA SER A 100 -17.73 27.58 -21.76
C SER A 100 -17.81 26.33 -22.65
N LEU A 101 -17.20 26.40 -23.84
CA LEU A 101 -17.08 25.26 -24.76
C LEU A 101 -16.02 24.26 -24.29
N LEU A 102 -14.95 24.75 -23.64
CA LEU A 102 -13.86 23.94 -23.09
C LEU A 102 -14.35 22.88 -22.10
N TYR A 103 -15.37 23.21 -21.30
CA TYR A 103 -15.86 22.39 -20.20
C TYR A 103 -17.31 21.94 -20.34
N ALA A 104 -17.96 22.12 -21.49
CA ALA A 104 -19.37 21.77 -21.70
C ALA A 104 -19.69 20.33 -21.25
N ALA A 105 -18.89 19.35 -21.69
CA ALA A 105 -19.07 17.95 -21.28
C ALA A 105 -18.81 17.72 -19.77
N THR A 106 -17.93 18.52 -19.14
CA THR A 106 -17.75 18.51 -17.69
C THR A 106 -19.02 19.00 -16.99
N PHE A 107 -19.64 20.07 -17.48
CA PHE A 107 -20.87 20.61 -16.90
C PHE A 107 -22.04 19.63 -17.04
N ASP A 108 -22.13 18.90 -18.16
CA ASP A 108 -23.15 17.86 -18.34
C ASP A 108 -23.03 16.75 -17.29
N VAL A 109 -21.80 16.32 -16.98
CA VAL A 109 -21.53 15.34 -15.90
C VAL A 109 -21.94 15.92 -14.54
N LEU A 110 -21.53 17.15 -14.23
CA LEU A 110 -21.84 17.76 -12.94
C LEU A 110 -23.35 18.05 -12.78
N LYS A 111 -24.08 18.42 -13.85
CA LYS A 111 -25.55 18.60 -13.81
C LYS A 111 -26.28 17.31 -13.43
N LEU A 112 -25.71 16.15 -13.76
CA LEU A 112 -26.21 14.83 -13.35
C LEU A 112 -25.85 14.45 -11.90
N GLY A 113 -25.11 15.29 -11.17
CA GLY A 113 -24.62 14.98 -9.83
C GLY A 113 -23.41 14.02 -9.81
N GLU A 114 -22.86 13.69 -10.98
CA GLU A 114 -21.73 12.78 -11.11
C GLU A 114 -20.40 13.48 -10.72
N ALA A 115 -19.31 12.70 -10.62
CA ALA A 115 -18.00 13.21 -10.22
C ALA A 115 -17.01 13.25 -11.38
N VAL A 116 -16.18 14.29 -11.43
CA VAL A 116 -15.10 14.44 -12.41
C VAL A 116 -13.75 14.47 -11.70
N ALA A 117 -12.87 13.54 -12.02
CA ALA A 117 -11.51 13.49 -11.55
C ALA A 117 -10.54 14.18 -12.51
N VAL A 118 -9.67 15.01 -11.92
CA VAL A 118 -8.71 15.84 -12.64
C VAL A 118 -7.36 15.82 -11.93
N PHE A 119 -6.31 15.93 -12.73
CA PHE A 119 -4.93 16.01 -12.26
C PHE A 119 -4.42 17.44 -12.54
N PRO A 120 -4.49 18.37 -11.57
CA PRO A 120 -4.29 19.80 -11.80
C PRO A 120 -2.87 20.15 -12.28
N GLU A 121 -1.88 19.31 -12.00
CA GLU A 121 -0.49 19.43 -12.49
C GLU A 121 -0.41 19.23 -14.02
N GLY A 122 -1.31 18.40 -14.56
CA GLY A 122 -1.46 18.14 -15.99
C GLY A 122 -0.38 17.26 -16.63
N THR A 123 0.58 16.75 -15.85
CA THR A 123 1.62 15.78 -16.25
C THR A 123 2.01 14.90 -15.06
N SER A 124 2.34 13.63 -15.31
CA SER A 124 3.03 12.78 -14.33
C SER A 124 4.51 13.13 -14.24
N HIS A 125 5.07 13.00 -13.05
CA HIS A 125 6.47 13.36 -12.80
C HIS A 125 7.01 12.69 -11.53
N THR A 126 8.33 12.78 -11.35
CA THR A 126 9.05 12.32 -10.16
C THR A 126 9.83 13.48 -9.56
N LEU A 127 9.15 14.30 -8.74
CA LEU A 127 9.73 15.38 -7.94
C LEU A 127 9.52 15.09 -6.45
N PRO A 128 10.34 15.67 -5.55
CA PRO A 128 10.18 15.48 -4.11
C PRO A 128 9.04 16.31 -3.50
N ARG A 129 8.25 17.00 -4.33
CA ARG A 129 7.13 17.89 -3.99
C ARG A 129 6.14 17.93 -5.15
N LEU A 130 4.95 18.48 -4.89
CA LEU A 130 3.97 18.80 -5.93
C LEU A 130 4.53 19.73 -7.01
N GLY A 131 4.14 19.49 -8.26
CA GLY A 131 4.38 20.38 -9.38
C GLY A 131 3.41 21.56 -9.41
N ALA A 132 3.63 22.49 -10.34
CA ALA A 132 2.78 23.67 -10.48
C ALA A 132 1.38 23.31 -11.01
N PHE A 133 0.35 23.85 -10.36
CA PHE A 133 -1.03 23.57 -10.72
C PHE A 133 -1.51 24.49 -11.86
N LYS A 134 -2.37 23.96 -12.71
CA LYS A 134 -3.10 24.71 -13.74
C LYS A 134 -4.45 25.14 -13.19
N ASP A 135 -4.91 26.32 -13.59
CA ASP A 135 -6.17 26.89 -13.10
C ASP A 135 -7.44 26.23 -13.65
N GLY A 136 -7.31 25.29 -14.59
CA GLY A 136 -8.46 24.71 -15.30
C GLY A 136 -9.49 24.05 -14.39
N THR A 137 -9.03 23.33 -13.36
CA THR A 137 -9.88 22.71 -12.33
C THR A 137 -10.74 23.75 -11.61
N SER A 138 -10.09 24.81 -11.12
CA SER A 138 -10.75 25.90 -10.40
C SER A 138 -11.72 26.68 -11.29
N PHE A 139 -11.33 26.93 -12.54
CA PHE A 139 -12.20 27.57 -13.53
C PHE A 139 -13.46 26.75 -13.80
N ALA A 140 -13.33 25.43 -14.02
CA ALA A 140 -14.49 24.57 -14.25
C ALA A 140 -15.46 24.58 -13.05
N ALA A 141 -14.93 24.55 -11.82
CA ALA A 141 -15.76 24.60 -10.61
C ALA A 141 -16.53 25.94 -10.49
N LEU A 142 -15.86 27.07 -10.71
CA LEU A 142 -16.44 28.41 -10.59
C LEU A 142 -17.43 28.72 -11.71
N GLU A 143 -17.11 28.34 -12.95
CA GLU A 143 -18.00 28.52 -14.09
C GLU A 143 -19.28 27.69 -13.93
N TYR A 144 -19.17 26.45 -13.44
CA TYR A 144 -20.34 25.63 -13.13
C TYR A 144 -21.25 26.27 -12.07
N ALA A 145 -20.65 26.79 -10.99
CA ALA A 145 -21.38 27.49 -9.93
C ALA A 145 -22.10 28.75 -10.46
N LYS A 146 -21.44 29.53 -11.32
CA LYS A 146 -22.04 30.70 -11.97
C LYS A 146 -23.23 30.33 -12.84
N ILE A 147 -23.08 29.33 -13.72
CA ILE A 147 -24.17 28.88 -14.61
C ILE A 147 -25.40 28.48 -13.79
N ASN A 148 -25.21 27.74 -12.70
CA ASN A 148 -26.32 27.37 -11.83
C ASN A 148 -26.93 28.59 -11.12
N GLN A 149 -26.11 29.54 -10.66
CA GLN A 149 -26.60 30.79 -10.06
C GLN A 149 -27.48 31.58 -11.04
N ASP A 150 -27.06 31.68 -12.30
CA ASP A 150 -27.81 32.35 -13.37
C ASP A 150 -29.13 31.62 -13.70
N GLU A 151 -29.15 30.29 -13.59
CA GLU A 151 -30.35 29.44 -13.71
C GLU A 151 -31.23 29.45 -12.43
N GLY A 152 -30.87 30.22 -11.39
CA GLY A 152 -31.59 30.28 -10.10
C GLY A 152 -31.39 29.04 -9.22
N LEU A 153 -30.42 28.19 -9.54
CA LEU A 153 -30.06 26.97 -8.83
C LEU A 153 -28.84 27.23 -7.94
N ASN A 154 -28.98 27.03 -6.62
CA ASN A 154 -27.83 27.14 -5.71
C ASN A 154 -27.04 25.83 -5.63
N LYS A 155 -26.53 25.34 -6.76
CA LYS A 155 -25.75 24.10 -6.87
C LYS A 155 -24.30 24.39 -7.25
N CYS A 156 -23.37 23.98 -6.38
CA CYS A 156 -21.93 24.03 -6.63
C CYS A 156 -21.34 22.63 -6.68
N ALA A 157 -20.20 22.48 -7.34
CA ALA A 157 -19.38 21.27 -7.30
C ALA A 157 -18.13 21.56 -6.45
N PRO A 158 -18.08 21.15 -5.17
CA PRO A 158 -16.88 21.34 -4.36
C PRO A 158 -15.68 20.60 -4.98
N ILE A 159 -14.48 21.10 -4.68
CA ILE A 159 -13.23 20.43 -5.06
C ILE A 159 -12.78 19.54 -3.89
N LEU A 160 -12.71 18.24 -4.11
CA LEU A 160 -12.12 17.29 -3.18
C LEU A 160 -10.63 17.10 -3.50
N PRO A 161 -9.70 17.62 -2.69
CA PRO A 161 -8.27 17.35 -2.85
C PRO A 161 -7.96 15.91 -2.41
N VAL A 162 -7.15 15.20 -3.21
CA VAL A 162 -6.75 13.81 -2.95
C VAL A 162 -5.25 13.64 -3.14
N GLY A 163 -4.57 13.18 -2.10
CA GLY A 163 -3.15 12.82 -2.16
C GLY A 163 -2.97 11.33 -2.45
N ILE A 164 -2.30 10.99 -3.56
CA ILE A 164 -1.86 9.62 -3.87
C ILE A 164 -0.34 9.55 -3.66
N VAL A 165 0.06 8.88 -2.59
CA VAL A 165 1.45 8.81 -2.13
C VAL A 165 1.99 7.39 -2.27
N TYR A 166 3.14 7.28 -2.93
CA TYR A 166 3.87 6.03 -3.09
C TYR A 166 5.20 6.10 -2.31
N PRO A 167 5.30 5.47 -1.12
CA PRO A 167 6.57 5.36 -0.41
C PRO A 167 7.69 4.75 -1.25
N GLU A 168 7.36 3.75 -2.08
CA GLU A 168 8.29 3.06 -2.99
C GLU A 168 7.61 2.90 -4.36
N LYS A 169 7.71 3.95 -5.18
CA LYS A 169 6.92 4.18 -6.41
C LYS A 169 6.97 3.05 -7.44
N SER A 170 8.16 2.53 -7.70
CA SER A 170 8.41 1.56 -8.75
C SER A 170 8.60 0.11 -8.25
N LYS A 171 8.57 -0.11 -6.93
CA LYS A 171 8.81 -1.41 -6.30
C LYS A 171 7.56 -2.29 -6.40
N TYR A 172 7.72 -3.53 -6.87
CA TYR A 172 6.68 -4.56 -6.81
C TYR A 172 6.36 -4.90 -5.35
N ARG A 173 5.07 -5.09 -5.04
CA ARG A 173 4.55 -5.32 -3.69
C ARG A 173 4.86 -4.18 -2.72
N SER A 174 4.92 -2.95 -3.23
CA SER A 174 4.91 -1.75 -2.40
C SER A 174 3.50 -1.42 -1.92
N VAL A 175 3.40 -0.40 -1.08
CA VAL A 175 2.14 0.13 -0.53
C VAL A 175 1.79 1.43 -1.27
N VAL A 176 0.50 1.68 -1.48
CA VAL A 176 -0.03 2.98 -1.91
C VAL A 176 -0.86 3.57 -0.79
N ILE A 177 -0.77 4.88 -0.58
CA ILE A 177 -1.60 5.61 0.37
C ILE A 177 -2.45 6.60 -0.41
N VAL A 178 -3.77 6.52 -0.26
CA VAL A 178 -4.74 7.46 -0.84
C VAL A 178 -5.41 8.19 0.31
N LYS A 179 -5.19 9.51 0.37
CA LYS A 179 -5.70 10.36 1.44
C LYS A 179 -6.68 11.39 0.89
N TYR A 180 -7.90 11.41 1.42
CA TYR A 180 -8.97 12.31 1.01
C TYR A 180 -9.00 13.54 1.93
N GLY A 181 -8.72 14.73 1.39
CA GLY A 181 -8.79 15.97 2.17
C GLY A 181 -10.22 16.49 2.31
N LYS A 182 -10.38 17.62 3.01
CA LYS A 182 -11.70 18.26 3.17
C LYS A 182 -12.14 18.90 1.85
N PRO A 183 -13.41 18.72 1.42
CA PRO A 183 -13.94 19.40 0.24
C PRO A 183 -13.86 20.92 0.37
N ILE A 184 -13.35 21.57 -0.66
CA ILE A 184 -13.24 23.03 -0.75
C ILE A 184 -14.53 23.56 -1.39
N SER A 185 -15.23 24.40 -0.63
CA SER A 185 -16.46 25.09 -1.06
C SER A 185 -16.14 26.19 -2.07
N ILE A 186 -17.02 26.35 -3.07
CA ILE A 186 -16.83 27.25 -4.22
C ILE A 186 -17.44 28.63 -3.95
N GLU A 187 -18.50 28.64 -3.15
CA GLU A 187 -19.33 29.80 -2.81
C GLU A 187 -18.52 31.04 -2.37
N PRO A 188 -17.47 30.93 -1.52
CA PRO A 188 -16.69 32.09 -1.09
C PRO A 188 -15.95 32.82 -2.22
N TYR A 189 -15.68 32.13 -3.33
CA TYR A 189 -14.91 32.65 -4.46
C TYR A 189 -15.79 33.23 -5.56
N LEU A 190 -17.10 32.93 -5.55
CA LEU A 190 -18.03 33.31 -6.61
C LEU A 190 -18.18 34.84 -6.77
N PRO A 191 -18.28 35.66 -5.71
CA PRO A 191 -18.37 37.12 -5.86
C PRO A 191 -17.15 37.71 -6.58
N LEU A 192 -15.95 37.18 -6.28
CA LEU A 192 -14.73 37.60 -6.97
C LEU A 192 -14.71 37.08 -8.41
N TYR A 193 -15.21 35.89 -8.67
CA TYR A 193 -15.25 35.32 -10.02
C TYR A 193 -16.14 36.15 -10.97
N LEU A 194 -17.26 36.68 -10.48
CA LEU A 194 -18.13 37.57 -11.24
C LEU A 194 -17.45 38.90 -11.63
N GLN A 195 -16.46 39.35 -10.86
CA GLN A 195 -15.71 40.59 -11.11
C GLN A 195 -14.42 40.35 -11.92
N ASP A 196 -13.63 39.34 -11.52
CA ASP A 196 -12.36 38.95 -12.12
C ASP A 196 -12.22 37.42 -12.10
N PRO A 197 -12.68 36.73 -13.17
CA PRO A 197 -12.64 35.27 -13.27
C PRO A 197 -11.24 34.68 -13.09
N LYS A 198 -10.21 35.35 -13.62
CA LYS A 198 -8.83 34.86 -13.56
C LYS A 198 -8.28 34.93 -12.14
N LYS A 199 -8.51 36.03 -11.45
CA LYS A 199 -8.04 36.21 -10.07
C LYS A 199 -8.73 35.24 -9.12
N ALA A 200 -10.05 35.04 -9.25
CA ALA A 200 -10.78 34.07 -8.44
C ALA A 200 -10.32 32.63 -8.68
N ALA A 201 -10.18 32.22 -9.95
CA ALA A 201 -9.68 30.89 -10.28
C ALA A 201 -8.30 30.65 -9.69
N LYS A 202 -7.38 31.62 -9.81
CA LYS A 202 -6.03 31.52 -9.24
C LYS A 202 -6.03 31.42 -7.71
N GLN A 203 -6.92 32.12 -7.03
CA GLN A 203 -7.08 32.01 -5.57
C GLN A 203 -7.60 30.63 -5.16
N LEU A 204 -8.58 30.08 -5.88
CA LEU A 204 -9.09 28.73 -5.63
C LEU A 204 -8.05 27.65 -5.98
N THR A 205 -7.25 27.84 -7.03
CA THR A 205 -6.13 26.95 -7.37
C THR A 205 -5.12 26.92 -6.23
N LYS A 206 -4.75 28.09 -5.70
CA LYS A 206 -3.83 28.18 -4.56
C LYS A 206 -4.38 27.49 -3.31
N ALA A 207 -5.68 27.65 -3.03
CA ALA A 207 -6.32 26.94 -1.92
C ALA A 207 -6.31 25.42 -2.12
N THR A 208 -6.52 24.96 -3.37
CA THR A 208 -6.47 23.54 -3.74
C THR A 208 -5.04 22.99 -3.61
N GLU A 209 -4.03 23.73 -4.06
CA GLU A 209 -2.61 23.41 -3.92
C GLU A 209 -2.23 23.26 -2.43
N GLN A 210 -2.55 24.25 -1.61
CA GLN A 210 -2.31 24.22 -0.16
C GLN A 210 -3.00 23.03 0.53
N ALA A 211 -4.23 22.71 0.12
CA ALA A 211 -4.93 21.55 0.66
C ALA A 211 -4.26 20.23 0.24
N MET A 212 -3.82 20.10 -1.02
CA MET A 212 -3.13 18.90 -1.52
C MET A 212 -1.72 18.73 -0.95
N GLU A 213 -1.00 19.82 -0.66
CA GLU A 213 0.30 19.79 0.02
C GLU A 213 0.20 19.10 1.39
N GLN A 214 -0.90 19.30 2.11
CA GLN A 214 -1.13 18.67 3.43
C GLN A 214 -1.44 17.16 3.34
N LEU A 215 -1.79 16.67 2.16
CA LEU A 215 -2.13 15.25 1.91
C LEU A 215 -0.96 14.47 1.33
N THR A 216 0.19 15.12 1.12
CA THR A 216 1.34 14.54 0.43
C THR A 216 2.63 14.83 1.20
N VAL A 217 3.74 14.26 0.72
CA VAL A 217 5.07 14.53 1.28
C VAL A 217 5.80 15.46 0.33
N ASN A 218 6.14 16.66 0.82
CA ASN A 218 6.75 17.75 0.07
C ASN A 218 8.06 18.16 0.73
N ALA A 219 9.15 18.00 -0.02
CA ALA A 219 10.47 18.46 0.37
C ALA A 219 10.99 19.53 -0.62
N PRO A 220 11.81 20.48 -0.14
CA PRO A 220 12.41 21.50 -1.01
C PRO A 220 13.33 20.90 -2.08
N ASP A 221 13.98 19.77 -1.75
CA ASP A 221 14.96 19.08 -2.59
C ASP A 221 15.03 17.58 -2.23
N TRP A 222 15.77 16.82 -3.04
CA TRP A 222 15.95 15.38 -2.85
C TRP A 222 16.78 15.03 -1.61
N GLU A 223 17.76 15.84 -1.22
CA GLU A 223 18.58 15.58 -0.03
C GLU A 223 17.73 15.65 1.24
N SER A 224 16.88 16.67 1.34
CA SER A 224 15.90 16.84 2.42
C SER A 224 14.94 15.64 2.50
N LYS A 225 14.42 15.19 1.34
CA LYS A 225 13.55 14.00 1.25
C LYS A 225 14.28 12.74 1.71
N TYR A 226 15.51 12.52 1.23
CA TYR A 226 16.34 11.37 1.56
C TYR A 226 16.71 11.33 3.04
N ALA A 227 17.06 12.46 3.64
CA ALA A 227 17.33 12.56 5.06
C ALA A 227 16.10 12.15 5.87
N ALA A 228 14.92 12.67 5.53
CA ALA A 228 13.67 12.37 6.22
C ALA A 228 13.26 10.91 6.08
N ASP A 229 13.38 10.33 4.87
CA ASP A 229 13.11 8.91 4.65
C ASP A 229 14.04 8.02 5.48
N MET A 230 15.34 8.35 5.54
CA MET A 230 16.30 7.58 6.36
C MET A 230 15.98 7.72 7.85
N ALA A 231 15.74 8.93 8.34
CA ALA A 231 15.35 9.16 9.72
C ALA A 231 14.09 8.35 10.06
N ARG A 232 13.10 8.37 9.17
CA ARG A 232 11.88 7.59 9.32
C ARG A 232 12.15 6.09 9.36
N TRP A 233 12.93 5.53 8.44
CA TRP A 233 13.22 4.10 8.42
C TRP A 233 14.02 3.65 9.65
N LEU A 234 14.94 4.49 10.14
CA LEU A 234 15.71 4.23 11.36
C LEU A 234 14.81 4.20 12.61
N LEU A 235 13.84 5.11 12.70
CA LEU A 235 12.90 5.21 13.82
C LEU A 235 11.78 4.16 13.74
N PHE A 236 11.34 3.85 12.53
CA PHE A 236 10.16 3.05 12.26
C PHE A 236 10.45 1.85 11.35
N PRO A 237 11.24 0.85 11.80
CA PRO A 237 11.51 -0.34 10.99
C PRO A 237 10.26 -1.23 10.82
N GLY A 238 10.05 -1.73 9.60
CA GLY A 238 9.01 -2.69 9.20
C GLY A 238 7.88 -2.09 8.33
N GLU A 239 7.35 -2.87 7.37
CA GLU A 239 6.36 -2.39 6.38
C GLU A 239 4.91 -2.32 6.91
N ASN A 240 4.51 -3.18 7.86
CA ASN A 240 3.08 -3.42 8.12
C ASN A 240 2.44 -2.56 9.23
N GLY A 241 3.21 -1.89 10.09
CA GLY A 241 2.66 -1.24 11.30
C GLY A 241 2.49 0.27 11.25
N LEU A 242 3.07 0.98 10.28
CA LEU A 242 3.28 2.43 10.39
C LEU A 242 3.06 3.22 9.11
N MET A 243 2.52 2.60 8.05
CA MET A 243 2.18 3.34 6.84
C MET A 243 0.99 4.30 7.04
N LYS A 244 0.14 4.06 8.05
CA LYS A 244 -1.00 4.95 8.39
C LYS A 244 -0.55 6.38 8.73
N ASP A 245 0.62 6.52 9.33
CA ASP A 245 1.16 7.83 9.71
C ASP A 245 2.34 8.24 8.80
N TYR A 246 2.49 7.60 7.64
CA TYR A 246 3.63 7.83 6.75
C TYR A 246 3.73 9.30 6.34
N ILE A 247 2.62 9.88 5.86
CA ILE A 247 2.58 11.28 5.39
C ILE A 247 2.92 12.25 6.54
N PRO A 248 2.18 12.28 7.68
CA PRO A 248 2.46 13.24 8.74
C PRO A 248 3.85 13.08 9.34
N ILE A 249 4.32 11.84 9.59
CA ILE A 249 5.66 11.62 10.15
C ILE A 249 6.75 12.09 9.18
N THR A 250 6.64 11.74 7.90
CA THR A 250 7.69 12.08 6.92
C THR A 250 7.72 13.58 6.67
N GLN A 251 6.57 14.22 6.53
CA GLN A 251 6.48 15.67 6.38
C GLN A 251 7.03 16.40 7.60
N SER A 252 6.68 15.97 8.81
CA SER A 252 7.20 16.58 10.03
C SER A 252 8.70 16.38 10.18
N LEU A 253 9.27 15.25 9.77
CA LEU A 253 10.72 15.07 9.74
C LEU A 253 11.40 16.04 8.77
N ILE A 254 10.82 16.28 7.59
CA ILE A 254 11.32 17.28 6.62
C ILE A 254 11.30 18.67 7.24
N ASN A 255 10.14 19.10 7.74
CA ASN A 255 9.93 20.43 8.31
C ASN A 255 10.83 20.66 9.54
N ALA A 256 10.87 19.71 10.48
CA ALA A 256 11.67 19.79 11.69
C ALA A 256 13.15 19.88 11.35
N MET A 257 13.65 19.01 10.47
CA MET A 257 15.06 19.06 10.10
C MET A 257 15.39 20.37 9.40
N HIS A 258 14.58 20.83 8.44
CA HIS A 258 14.81 22.10 7.75
C HIS A 258 14.88 23.28 8.74
N THR A 259 13.82 23.48 9.53
CA THR A 259 13.68 24.62 10.45
C THR A 259 14.71 24.61 11.58
N LEU A 260 15.03 23.43 12.12
CA LEU A 260 16.03 23.32 13.18
C LEU A 260 17.46 23.37 12.61
N GLY A 261 17.69 22.85 11.40
CA GLY A 261 19.01 22.85 10.75
C GLY A 261 19.51 24.26 10.40
N GLU A 262 18.62 25.23 10.20
CA GLU A 262 18.99 26.65 10.05
C GLU A 262 19.60 27.26 11.33
N LYS A 263 19.26 26.70 12.50
CA LYS A 263 19.62 27.25 13.82
C LYS A 263 20.63 26.39 14.58
N ASP A 264 20.57 25.08 14.39
CA ASP A 264 21.41 24.08 15.06
C ASP A 264 22.30 23.37 14.04
N VAL A 265 23.61 23.67 14.14
CA VAL A 265 24.66 23.08 13.30
C VAL A 265 24.71 21.55 13.44
N GLU A 266 24.36 21.00 14.60
CA GLU A 266 24.35 19.55 14.79
C GLU A 266 23.21 18.89 14.00
N ILE A 267 22.06 19.55 13.88
CA ILE A 267 20.94 19.07 13.05
C ILE A 267 21.29 19.20 11.56
N ALA A 268 21.92 20.28 11.12
CA ALA A 268 22.42 20.40 9.75
C ALA A 268 23.42 19.28 9.40
N LYS A 269 24.34 18.95 10.33
CA LYS A 269 25.25 17.80 10.19
C LYS A 269 24.51 16.46 10.19
N LEU A 270 23.41 16.34 10.95
CA LEU A 270 22.59 15.12 10.98
C LEU A 270 21.94 14.85 9.63
N GLN A 271 21.33 15.87 9.01
CA GLN A 271 20.76 15.74 7.67
C GLN A 271 21.80 15.20 6.67
N LYS A 272 22.98 15.83 6.62
CA LYS A 272 24.08 15.38 5.75
C LYS A 272 24.49 13.94 6.04
N SER A 273 24.57 13.56 7.31
CA SER A 273 24.92 12.19 7.73
C SER A 273 23.88 11.17 7.24
N LEU A 274 22.59 11.51 7.30
CA LEU A 274 21.50 10.66 6.82
C LEU A 274 21.52 10.50 5.29
N VAL A 275 21.82 11.58 4.55
CA VAL A 275 21.98 11.53 3.09
C VAL A 275 23.18 10.64 2.72
N ILE A 276 24.34 10.85 3.35
CA ILE A 276 25.52 10.01 3.15
C ILE A 276 25.20 8.55 3.48
N TYR A 277 24.44 8.30 4.55
CA TYR A 277 24.02 6.96 4.93
C TYR A 277 23.19 6.27 3.83
N LYS A 278 22.21 6.98 3.25
CA LYS A 278 21.41 6.49 2.12
C LYS A 278 22.28 6.17 0.91
N LEU A 279 23.14 7.10 0.50
CA LEU A 279 23.98 6.93 -0.68
C LEU A 279 24.98 5.78 -0.52
N GLU A 280 25.55 5.59 0.68
CA GLU A 280 26.42 4.45 0.97
C GLU A 280 25.66 3.12 0.99
N LEU A 281 24.41 3.09 1.48
CA LEU A 281 23.54 1.91 1.36
C LEU A 281 23.32 1.54 -0.11
N GLU A 282 22.96 2.52 -0.94
CA GLU A 282 22.74 2.33 -2.38
C GLU A 282 24.03 1.86 -3.09
N ALA A 283 25.16 2.51 -2.83
CA ALA A 283 26.45 2.16 -3.42
C ALA A 283 26.93 0.75 -3.05
N LEU A 284 26.61 0.28 -1.84
CA LEU A 284 26.93 -1.08 -1.39
C LEU A 284 25.85 -2.10 -1.75
N LEU A 285 24.74 -1.66 -2.35
CA LEU A 285 23.54 -2.42 -2.61
C LEU A 285 23.03 -3.10 -1.32
N LEU A 286 22.96 -2.36 -0.23
CA LEU A 286 22.47 -2.85 1.06
C LEU A 286 21.22 -2.07 1.48
N LYS A 287 20.38 -2.71 2.30
CA LYS A 287 19.24 -2.08 2.96
C LYS A 287 19.57 -1.83 4.43
N ASP A 288 18.96 -0.81 5.04
CA ASP A 288 19.07 -0.54 6.50
C ASP A 288 18.79 -1.80 7.33
N ALA A 289 17.72 -2.53 6.99
CA ALA A 289 17.30 -3.74 7.70
C ALA A 289 18.39 -4.83 7.75
N GLN A 290 19.32 -4.86 6.80
CA GLN A 290 20.44 -5.81 6.78
C GLN A 290 21.54 -5.39 7.76
N ILE A 291 21.79 -4.09 7.90
CA ILE A 291 22.76 -3.53 8.86
C ILE A 291 22.19 -3.54 10.28
N ALA A 292 20.88 -3.27 10.43
CA ALA A 292 20.18 -3.22 11.72
C ALA A 292 20.34 -4.49 12.57
N LYS A 293 20.54 -5.65 11.93
CA LYS A 293 20.79 -6.95 12.60
C LYS A 293 22.08 -7.00 13.40
N TYR A 294 22.99 -6.07 13.13
CA TYR A 294 24.28 -5.94 13.79
C TYR A 294 24.34 -4.73 14.72
N ASN A 295 23.20 -4.17 15.13
CA ASN A 295 23.19 -3.07 16.11
C ASN A 295 23.88 -3.47 17.41
N GLU A 296 23.56 -4.66 17.94
CA GLU A 296 24.11 -5.20 19.20
C GLU A 296 25.30 -6.15 18.98
N LYS A 297 25.68 -6.44 17.73
CA LYS A 297 26.71 -7.43 17.39
C LYS A 297 27.77 -6.83 16.48
N ASN A 298 29.04 -7.20 16.67
CA ASN A 298 30.09 -6.79 15.74
C ASN A 298 29.96 -7.50 14.39
N ILE A 299 30.25 -6.76 13.32
CA ILE A 299 30.36 -7.34 11.98
C ILE A 299 31.75 -7.97 11.91
N THR A 300 31.82 -9.28 12.07
CA THR A 300 33.06 -10.06 12.05
C THR A 300 32.93 -11.19 11.03
N ALA A 301 34.06 -11.80 10.66
CA ALA A 301 34.05 -12.94 9.76
C ALA A 301 33.16 -14.07 10.30
N ILE A 302 33.23 -14.35 11.61
CA ILE A 302 32.42 -15.38 12.26
C ILE A 302 30.93 -14.99 12.24
N SER A 303 30.58 -13.76 12.67
CA SER A 303 29.17 -13.38 12.78
C SER A 303 28.46 -13.32 11.43
N THR A 304 29.15 -12.84 10.39
CA THR A 304 28.62 -12.81 9.02
C THR A 304 28.50 -14.22 8.43
N THR A 305 29.48 -15.10 8.66
CA THR A 305 29.44 -16.49 8.21
C THR A 305 28.30 -17.26 8.86
N VAL A 306 28.17 -17.19 10.20
CA VAL A 306 27.09 -17.87 10.92
C VAL A 306 25.72 -17.39 10.46
N GLN A 307 25.53 -16.07 10.30
CA GLN A 307 24.27 -15.53 9.81
C GLN A 307 23.97 -15.96 8.37
N LEU A 308 24.98 -16.01 7.49
CA LEU A 308 24.80 -16.50 6.12
C LEU A 308 24.41 -17.97 6.12
N LEU A 309 25.11 -18.82 6.88
CA LEU A 309 24.80 -20.26 6.98
C LEU A 309 23.39 -20.50 7.52
N GLN A 310 22.99 -19.81 8.59
CA GLN A 310 21.63 -19.91 9.14
C GLN A 310 20.55 -19.54 8.11
N ARG A 311 20.73 -18.44 7.37
CA ARG A 311 19.76 -18.04 6.34
C ARG A 311 19.79 -18.96 5.13
N THR A 312 20.96 -19.50 4.77
CA THR A 312 21.11 -20.47 3.69
C THR A 312 20.39 -21.76 4.05
N ALA A 313 20.61 -22.31 5.25
CA ALA A 313 19.90 -23.49 5.75
C ALA A 313 18.38 -23.29 5.77
N ALA A 314 17.89 -22.17 6.30
CA ALA A 314 16.46 -21.84 6.25
C ALA A 314 15.93 -21.78 4.80
N SER A 315 16.68 -21.16 3.90
CA SER A 315 16.30 -21.04 2.49
C SER A 315 16.31 -22.40 1.77
N LEU A 316 17.17 -23.34 2.16
CA LEU A 316 17.18 -24.70 1.61
C LEU A 316 15.94 -25.51 2.03
N VAL A 317 15.42 -25.27 3.24
CA VAL A 317 14.14 -25.86 3.69
C VAL A 317 12.96 -25.25 2.92
N ASP A 318 13.02 -23.94 2.65
CA ASP A 318 11.98 -23.20 1.94
C ASP A 318 11.95 -23.48 0.42
N LEU A 319 13.11 -23.79 -0.16
CA LEU A 319 13.31 -23.85 -1.61
C LEU A 319 12.41 -24.89 -2.31
N PRO A 320 12.28 -26.16 -1.84
CA PRO A 320 11.45 -27.15 -2.52
C PRO A 320 9.98 -26.72 -2.66
N LEU A 321 9.43 -26.03 -1.65
CA LEU A 321 8.07 -25.55 -1.66
C LEU A 321 7.90 -24.29 -2.53
N PHE A 322 8.96 -23.50 -2.69
CA PHE A 322 8.92 -22.28 -3.50
C PHE A 322 9.31 -22.52 -4.97
N LEU A 323 10.13 -23.54 -5.25
CA LEU A 323 10.73 -23.80 -6.54
C LEU A 323 9.69 -23.94 -7.68
N PRO A 324 8.57 -24.67 -7.53
CA PRO A 324 7.54 -24.72 -8.57
C PRO A 324 6.96 -23.34 -8.89
N GLY A 325 6.69 -22.54 -7.85
CA GLY A 325 6.22 -21.16 -7.97
C GLY A 325 7.23 -20.26 -8.69
N LEU A 326 8.50 -20.36 -8.28
CA LEU A 326 9.60 -19.60 -8.86
C LEU A 326 9.81 -19.93 -10.34
N VAL A 327 9.80 -21.21 -10.71
CA VAL A 327 9.99 -21.64 -12.10
C VAL A 327 8.83 -21.18 -12.98
N ALA A 328 7.59 -21.39 -12.52
CA ALA A 328 6.40 -20.96 -13.27
C ALA A 328 6.38 -19.44 -13.51
N HIS A 329 6.78 -18.65 -12.50
CA HIS A 329 6.76 -17.19 -12.57
C HIS A 329 8.09 -16.56 -13.00
N LEU A 330 9.11 -17.37 -13.33
CA LEU A 330 10.43 -16.86 -13.74
C LEU A 330 10.33 -15.89 -14.93
N PRO A 331 9.54 -16.17 -16.00
CA PRO A 331 9.40 -15.23 -17.11
C PRO A 331 8.83 -13.88 -16.66
N LEU A 332 7.88 -13.88 -15.72
CA LEU A 332 7.29 -12.66 -15.15
C LEU A 332 8.32 -11.84 -14.37
N TYR A 333 9.16 -12.50 -13.55
CA TYR A 333 10.20 -11.79 -12.80
C TYR A 333 11.29 -11.23 -13.68
N VAL A 334 11.69 -11.96 -14.71
CA VAL A 334 12.66 -11.48 -15.71
C VAL A 334 12.09 -10.29 -16.47
N ALA A 335 10.84 -10.37 -16.94
CA ALA A 335 10.17 -9.25 -17.61
C ALA A 335 10.06 -8.02 -16.69
N GLY A 336 9.64 -8.21 -15.43
CA GLY A 336 9.55 -7.13 -14.45
C GLY A 336 10.91 -6.50 -14.11
N TYR A 337 11.98 -7.31 -14.08
CA TYR A 337 13.36 -6.84 -13.92
C TYR A 337 13.79 -5.99 -15.12
N ILE A 338 13.62 -6.49 -16.34
CA ILE A 338 13.97 -5.78 -17.58
C ILE A 338 13.16 -4.47 -17.69
N ALA A 339 11.85 -4.52 -17.48
CA ALA A 339 10.97 -3.35 -17.52
C ALA A 339 11.40 -2.25 -16.55
N GLY A 340 11.94 -2.61 -15.39
CA GLY A 340 12.46 -1.66 -14.40
C GLY A 340 13.83 -1.06 -14.77
N HIS A 341 14.66 -1.75 -15.55
CA HIS A 341 16.01 -1.30 -15.90
C HIS A 341 16.07 -0.55 -17.23
N VAL A 342 15.22 -0.91 -18.19
CA VAL A 342 15.17 -0.27 -19.51
C VAL A 342 14.48 1.10 -19.43
N GLU A 343 13.49 1.22 -18.55
CA GLU A 343 12.72 2.46 -18.42
C GLU A 343 13.47 3.50 -17.59
N ILE A 344 13.71 4.66 -18.21
CA ILE A 344 14.44 5.78 -17.62
C ILE A 344 13.54 6.52 -16.63
N TYR A 345 12.27 6.71 -16.98
CA TYR A 345 11.31 7.48 -16.19
C TYR A 345 10.71 6.62 -15.07
N GLU A 346 10.94 7.00 -13.82
CA GLU A 346 10.48 6.19 -12.69
C GLU A 346 8.95 6.04 -12.64
N GLU A 347 8.23 7.11 -13.00
CA GLU A 347 6.76 7.14 -13.11
C GLU A 347 6.18 6.18 -14.14
N VAL A 348 6.99 5.66 -15.08
CA VAL A 348 6.56 4.68 -16.09
C VAL A 348 6.93 3.24 -15.69
N ARG A 349 7.92 3.05 -14.81
CA ARG A 349 8.42 1.72 -14.43
C ARG A 349 7.34 0.81 -13.86
N ALA A 350 6.51 1.32 -12.95
CA ALA A 350 5.43 0.53 -12.36
C ALA A 350 4.36 0.18 -13.40
N GLN A 351 3.99 1.14 -14.26
CA GLN A 351 3.05 0.92 -15.35
C GLN A 351 3.53 -0.21 -16.28
N ASN A 352 4.79 -0.15 -16.72
CA ASN A 352 5.34 -1.17 -17.60
C ASN A 352 5.33 -2.55 -16.93
N LYS A 353 5.72 -2.65 -15.64
CA LYS A 353 5.66 -3.91 -14.89
C LYS A 353 4.24 -4.46 -14.81
N ILE A 354 3.24 -3.61 -14.57
CA ILE A 354 1.83 -4.02 -14.56
C ILE A 354 1.40 -4.52 -15.94
N PHE A 355 1.74 -3.82 -17.02
CA PHE A 355 1.37 -4.24 -18.38
C PHE A 355 2.02 -5.57 -18.78
N PHE A 356 3.31 -5.78 -18.47
CA PHE A 356 3.93 -7.08 -18.66
C PHE A 356 3.26 -8.16 -17.81
N GLY A 357 2.89 -7.84 -16.57
CA GLY A 357 2.12 -8.73 -15.71
C GLY A 357 0.78 -9.13 -16.33
N MET A 358 0.00 -8.17 -16.81
CA MET A 358 -1.29 -8.40 -17.45
C MET A 358 -1.18 -9.30 -18.70
N ALA A 359 -0.08 -9.20 -19.46
CA ALA A 359 0.15 -10.06 -20.62
C ALA A 359 0.63 -11.46 -20.22
N LEU A 360 1.59 -11.56 -19.31
CA LEU A 360 2.28 -12.83 -18.99
C LEU A 360 1.51 -13.70 -18.01
N VAL A 361 0.81 -13.11 -17.03
CA VAL A 361 0.11 -13.86 -15.98
C VAL A 361 -0.95 -14.82 -16.55
N PRO A 362 -1.85 -14.39 -17.48
CA PRO A 362 -2.81 -15.30 -18.09
C PRO A 362 -2.13 -16.44 -18.87
N LEU A 363 -1.04 -16.15 -19.59
CA LEU A 363 -0.29 -17.15 -20.36
C LEU A 363 0.38 -18.18 -19.45
N ILE A 364 0.99 -17.73 -18.34
CA ILE A 364 1.62 -18.60 -17.35
C ILE A 364 0.59 -19.53 -16.73
N TYR A 365 -0.57 -19.01 -16.29
CA TYR A 365 -1.58 -19.84 -15.64
C TYR A 365 -2.37 -20.72 -16.60
N LEU A 366 -2.60 -20.28 -17.85
CA LEU A 366 -3.16 -21.15 -18.89
C LEU A 366 -2.20 -22.30 -19.22
N GLY A 367 -0.90 -22.00 -19.37
CA GLY A 367 0.12 -23.02 -19.58
C GLY A 367 0.22 -24.00 -18.41
N ALA A 368 0.24 -23.49 -17.16
CA ALA A 368 0.27 -24.30 -15.96
C ALA A 368 -0.99 -25.17 -15.81
N PHE A 369 -2.17 -24.64 -16.19
CA PHE A 369 -3.42 -25.39 -16.21
C PHE A 369 -3.37 -26.54 -17.20
N ILE A 370 -3.04 -26.27 -18.46
CA ILE A 370 -2.96 -27.29 -19.53
C ILE A 370 -1.93 -28.34 -19.16
N TRP A 371 -0.74 -27.92 -18.71
CA TRP A 371 0.30 -28.85 -18.27
C TRP A 371 -0.19 -29.72 -17.10
N GLY A 372 -0.77 -29.13 -16.06
CA GLY A 372 -1.27 -29.89 -14.90
C GLY A 372 -2.37 -30.88 -15.31
N TRP A 373 -3.29 -30.47 -16.17
CA TRP A 373 -4.38 -31.32 -16.64
C TRP A 373 -3.87 -32.55 -17.39
N PHE A 374 -2.97 -32.38 -18.36
CA PHE A 374 -2.46 -33.49 -19.15
C PHE A 374 -1.38 -34.30 -18.42
N ALA A 375 -0.42 -33.65 -17.76
CA ALA A 375 0.74 -34.31 -17.18
C ALA A 375 0.45 -34.94 -15.80
N LEU A 376 -0.40 -34.31 -14.97
CA LEU A 376 -0.69 -34.82 -13.61
C LEU A 376 -2.01 -35.59 -13.52
N PHE A 377 -3.00 -35.24 -14.36
CA PHE A 377 -4.34 -35.81 -14.28
C PHE A 377 -4.82 -36.51 -15.57
N GLY A 378 -3.89 -36.81 -16.47
CA GLY A 378 -4.10 -37.66 -17.65
C GLY A 378 -5.06 -37.11 -18.69
N GLY A 379 -5.35 -35.80 -18.69
CA GLY A 379 -6.25 -35.18 -19.67
C GLY A 379 -7.72 -35.59 -19.53
N THR A 380 -8.11 -36.23 -18.42
CA THR A 380 -9.47 -36.74 -18.22
C THR A 380 -10.44 -35.62 -17.85
N PHE A 381 -11.75 -35.81 -18.05
CA PHE A 381 -12.78 -34.84 -17.63
C PHE A 381 -12.73 -34.54 -16.12
N PHE A 382 -12.55 -35.57 -15.28
CA PHE A 382 -12.36 -35.37 -13.84
C PHE A 382 -11.02 -34.69 -13.52
N GLY A 383 -9.98 -35.02 -14.28
CA GLY A 383 -8.69 -34.36 -14.21
C GLY A 383 -8.73 -32.86 -14.51
N PHE A 384 -9.65 -32.41 -15.37
CA PHE A 384 -9.85 -30.98 -15.68
C PHE A 384 -10.17 -30.18 -14.41
N PHE A 385 -11.19 -30.62 -13.66
CA PHE A 385 -11.62 -29.93 -12.44
C PHE A 385 -10.58 -30.05 -11.33
N THR A 386 -9.89 -31.19 -11.26
CA THR A 386 -8.80 -31.39 -10.30
C THR A 386 -7.63 -30.44 -10.62
N ALA A 387 -7.24 -30.31 -11.89
CA ALA A 387 -6.23 -29.35 -12.34
C ALA A 387 -6.63 -27.91 -12.00
N LEU A 388 -7.88 -27.53 -12.25
CA LEU A 388 -8.39 -26.19 -11.93
C LEU A 388 -8.33 -25.89 -10.43
N ALA A 389 -8.74 -26.85 -9.59
CA ALA A 389 -8.65 -26.72 -8.13
C ALA A 389 -7.20 -26.60 -7.65
N THR A 390 -6.29 -27.43 -8.16
CA THR A 390 -4.86 -27.36 -7.82
C THR A 390 -4.22 -26.05 -8.28
N LEU A 391 -4.60 -25.52 -9.44
CA LEU A 391 -4.17 -24.22 -9.92
C LEU A 391 -4.61 -23.11 -8.97
N GLY A 392 -5.86 -23.14 -8.49
CA GLY A 392 -6.36 -22.18 -7.50
C GLY A 392 -5.55 -22.18 -6.21
N VAL A 393 -5.22 -23.37 -5.68
CA VAL A 393 -4.35 -23.52 -4.50
C VAL A 393 -2.94 -23.01 -4.78
N PHE A 394 -2.39 -23.30 -5.96
CA PHE A 394 -1.06 -22.84 -6.38
C PHE A 394 -0.98 -21.32 -6.48
N VAL A 395 -1.95 -20.67 -7.11
CA VAL A 395 -2.08 -19.20 -7.19
C VAL A 395 -2.15 -18.59 -5.79
N TRP A 396 -3.04 -19.13 -4.94
CA TRP A 396 -3.21 -18.65 -3.57
C TRP A 396 -1.93 -18.78 -2.75
N TYR A 397 -1.27 -19.94 -2.80
CA TYR A 397 0.00 -20.17 -2.12
C TYR A 397 1.09 -19.22 -2.63
N HIS A 398 1.16 -18.99 -3.94
CA HIS A 398 2.12 -18.07 -4.53
C HIS A 398 1.92 -16.64 -4.01
N VAL A 399 0.71 -16.11 -4.12
CA VAL A 399 0.40 -14.72 -3.73
C VAL A 399 0.58 -14.49 -2.24
N THR A 400 0.21 -15.46 -1.39
CA THR A 400 0.34 -15.32 0.07
C THR A 400 1.77 -15.46 0.57
N SER A 401 2.63 -16.21 -0.14
CA SER A 401 4.02 -16.45 0.28
C SER A 401 5.05 -15.52 -0.37
N ILE A 402 4.75 -14.91 -1.52
CA ILE A 402 5.76 -14.21 -2.33
C ILE A 402 6.48 -13.08 -1.59
N ASP A 403 5.79 -12.31 -0.76
CA ASP A 403 6.40 -11.20 -0.01
C ASP A 403 7.44 -11.67 0.97
N GLU A 404 7.07 -12.65 1.80
CA GLU A 404 7.97 -13.20 2.79
C GLU A 404 9.17 -13.85 2.10
N ARG A 405 8.94 -14.62 1.04
CA ARG A 405 10.00 -15.28 0.27
C ARG A 405 10.92 -14.27 -0.43
N TYR A 406 10.37 -13.18 -0.95
CA TYR A 406 11.13 -12.12 -1.60
C TYR A 406 12.00 -11.34 -0.62
N GLU A 407 11.46 -10.93 0.54
CA GLU A 407 12.27 -10.26 1.57
C GLU A 407 13.31 -11.20 2.18
N ASN A 408 12.98 -12.49 2.34
CA ASN A 408 13.92 -13.53 2.73
C ASN A 408 15.07 -13.73 1.71
N PHE A 409 14.78 -13.68 0.42
CA PHE A 409 15.78 -13.74 -0.64
C PHE A 409 16.68 -12.49 -0.63
N LYS A 410 16.10 -11.31 -0.49
CA LYS A 410 16.87 -10.06 -0.32
C LYS A 410 17.73 -10.07 0.93
N ASP A 411 17.25 -10.65 2.02
CA ASP A 411 18.03 -10.83 3.22
C ASP A 411 19.23 -11.76 2.98
N LEU A 412 19.02 -12.89 2.29
CA LEU A 412 20.09 -13.80 1.91
C LEU A 412 21.15 -13.10 1.04
N GLN A 413 20.73 -12.33 0.03
CA GLN A 413 21.63 -11.52 -0.80
C GLN A 413 22.42 -10.50 0.03
N GLY A 414 21.77 -9.84 1.00
CA GLY A 414 22.44 -8.93 1.93
C GLY A 414 23.50 -9.61 2.78
N ARG A 415 23.17 -10.75 3.38
CA ARG A 415 24.11 -11.56 4.18
C ARG A 415 25.28 -12.05 3.33
N TRP A 416 25.02 -12.44 2.08
CA TRP A 416 26.07 -12.80 1.13
C TRP A 416 27.01 -11.60 0.86
N ARG A 417 26.46 -10.41 0.61
CA ARG A 417 27.26 -9.19 0.40
C ARG A 417 28.12 -8.83 1.61
N LEU A 418 27.59 -8.98 2.82
CA LEU A 418 28.34 -8.76 4.07
C LEU A 418 29.46 -9.80 4.23
N PHE A 419 29.17 -11.08 4.00
CA PHE A 419 30.16 -12.16 4.04
C PHE A 419 31.26 -11.96 2.99
N ASP A 420 30.90 -11.70 1.74
CA ASP A 420 31.84 -11.48 0.64
C ASP A 420 32.81 -10.32 0.93
N ALA A 421 32.29 -9.24 1.50
CA ALA A 421 33.11 -8.09 1.86
C ALA A 421 34.03 -8.33 3.08
N VAL A 422 33.56 -9.04 4.11
CA VAL A 422 34.27 -9.18 5.40
C VAL A 422 35.20 -10.40 5.43
N VAL A 423 34.80 -11.49 4.77
CA VAL A 423 35.49 -12.79 4.79
C VAL A 423 36.35 -12.97 3.55
N LEU A 424 35.75 -12.80 2.37
CA LEU A 424 36.46 -13.04 1.10
C LEU A 424 37.26 -11.82 0.65
N GLY A 425 36.93 -10.63 1.16
CA GLY A 425 37.58 -9.39 0.78
C GLY A 425 37.43 -9.03 -0.69
N ARG A 426 36.45 -9.61 -1.39
CA ARG A 426 36.25 -9.42 -2.83
C ARG A 426 35.46 -8.14 -3.14
N GLY A 427 35.74 -7.55 -4.30
CA GLY A 427 35.05 -6.36 -4.82
C GLY A 427 35.84 -5.06 -4.64
N MET A 428 35.11 -3.95 -4.63
CA MET A 428 35.64 -2.57 -4.61
C MET A 428 36.65 -2.34 -3.47
N TRP A 429 37.67 -1.51 -3.72
CA TRP A 429 38.70 -1.16 -2.74
C TRP A 429 38.06 -0.69 -1.41
N ARG A 430 38.52 -1.23 -0.28
CA ARG A 430 38.07 -0.91 1.11
C ARG A 430 36.59 -1.17 1.42
N ARG A 431 35.92 -2.08 0.70
CA ARG A 431 34.51 -2.44 0.95
C ARG A 431 34.21 -2.85 2.40
N LYS A 432 35.12 -3.59 3.04
CA LYS A 432 35.02 -3.95 4.47
C LYS A 432 34.98 -2.71 5.37
N ASP A 433 35.92 -1.79 5.18
CA ASP A 433 35.98 -0.54 5.94
C ASP A 433 34.71 0.30 5.74
N ARG A 434 34.20 0.35 4.50
CA ARG A 434 32.95 1.05 4.18
C ARG A 434 31.75 0.45 4.91
N ILE A 435 31.62 -0.88 4.99
CA ILE A 435 30.53 -1.53 5.73
C ILE A 435 30.65 -1.29 7.24
N LEU A 436 31.86 -1.31 7.80
CA LEU A 436 32.09 -0.99 9.20
C LEU A 436 31.76 0.49 9.50
N GLY A 437 32.18 1.39 8.60
CA GLY A 437 31.83 2.80 8.62
C GLY A 437 30.32 3.02 8.51
N LEU A 438 29.64 2.27 7.64
CA LEU A 438 28.19 2.31 7.45
C LEU A 438 27.44 1.91 8.73
N LYS A 439 27.90 0.86 9.43
CA LYS A 439 27.34 0.49 10.74
C LYS A 439 27.50 1.63 11.75
N LYS A 440 28.69 2.23 11.83
CA LYS A 440 28.95 3.36 12.72
C LYS A 440 28.03 4.54 12.40
N LEU A 441 27.94 4.91 11.12
CA LEU A 441 27.10 5.99 10.61
C LEU A 441 25.61 5.75 10.93
N ARG A 442 25.13 4.50 10.80
CA ARG A 442 23.77 4.11 11.19
C ARG A 442 23.50 4.38 12.67
N THR A 443 24.37 3.88 13.56
CA THR A 443 24.20 4.00 15.02
C THR A 443 24.27 5.45 15.45
N GLU A 444 25.21 6.22 14.93
CA GLU A 444 25.35 7.65 15.20
C GLU A 444 24.14 8.43 14.70
N SER A 445 23.70 8.19 13.47
CA SER A 445 22.51 8.85 12.89
C SER A 445 21.25 8.54 13.70
N LEU A 446 21.00 7.27 14.02
CA LEU A 446 19.85 6.87 14.84
C LEU A 446 19.87 7.53 16.22
N THR A 447 21.04 7.59 16.86
CA THR A 447 21.21 8.25 18.16
C THR A 447 20.93 9.75 18.06
N ARG A 448 21.48 10.42 17.03
CA ARG A 448 21.28 11.85 16.80
C ARG A 448 19.83 12.20 16.44
N VAL A 449 19.15 11.38 15.63
CA VAL A 449 17.71 11.54 15.35
C VAL A 449 16.90 11.39 16.64
N ARG A 450 17.20 10.40 17.49
CA ARG A 450 16.51 10.24 18.78
C ARG A 450 16.77 11.43 19.71
N ASN A 451 18.00 11.92 19.77
CA ASN A 451 18.35 13.10 20.56
C ASN A 451 17.59 14.34 20.07
N MET A 452 17.55 14.58 18.75
CA MET A 452 16.73 15.65 18.16
C MET A 452 15.28 15.54 18.64
N ILE A 453 14.69 14.34 18.58
CA ILE A 453 13.31 14.12 19.01
C ILE A 453 13.15 14.40 20.50
N THR A 454 14.02 13.87 21.36
CA THR A 454 13.91 14.06 22.81
C THR A 454 14.12 15.50 23.25
N THR A 455 15.01 16.24 22.57
CA THR A 455 15.34 17.63 22.88
C THR A 455 14.23 18.57 22.45
N TYR A 456 13.64 18.35 21.26
CA TYR A 456 12.71 19.30 20.65
C TYR A 456 11.22 18.89 20.74
N LYS A 457 10.88 17.74 21.32
CA LYS A 457 9.48 17.26 21.45
C LYS A 457 8.49 18.22 22.12
N SER A 458 8.96 19.20 22.89
CA SER A 458 8.11 20.18 23.58
C SER A 458 8.24 21.60 23.02
N THR A 459 9.15 21.83 22.09
CA THR A 459 9.47 23.17 21.56
C THR A 459 9.26 23.29 20.05
N ASN A 460 9.10 22.17 19.34
CA ASN A 460 8.81 22.12 17.91
C ASN A 460 7.65 21.15 17.65
N ASP A 461 6.59 21.66 17.02
CA ASP A 461 5.35 20.91 16.79
C ASP A 461 5.56 19.70 15.85
N ASP A 462 6.38 19.85 14.81
CA ASP A 462 6.71 18.74 13.91
C ASP A 462 7.46 17.62 14.65
N VAL A 463 8.42 17.98 15.51
CA VAL A 463 9.10 16.99 16.36
C VAL A 463 8.13 16.34 17.34
N HIS A 464 7.16 17.08 17.87
CA HIS A 464 6.13 16.56 18.75
C HIS A 464 5.29 15.47 18.07
N VAL A 465 4.89 15.68 16.81
CA VAL A 465 4.15 14.68 16.01
C VAL A 465 4.94 13.37 15.91
N VAL A 466 6.23 13.45 15.57
CA VAL A 466 7.10 12.27 15.45
C VAL A 466 7.26 11.58 16.82
N TRP A 467 7.41 12.34 17.90
CA TRP A 467 7.50 11.81 19.26
C TRP A 467 6.22 11.08 19.69
N LEU A 468 5.05 11.63 19.40
CA LEU A 468 3.76 10.99 19.67
C LEU A 468 3.63 9.65 18.94
N ALA A 469 3.98 9.61 17.66
CA ALA A 469 3.95 8.37 16.87
C ALA A 469 4.90 7.30 17.44
N LEU A 470 6.09 7.69 17.89
CA LEU A 470 7.02 6.77 18.57
C LEU A 470 6.44 6.24 19.90
N ARG A 471 5.78 7.11 20.67
CA ARG A 471 5.15 6.72 21.94
C ARG A 471 3.97 5.79 21.72
N GLN A 472 3.13 6.07 20.72
CA GLN A 472 2.00 5.22 20.35
C GLN A 472 2.45 3.83 19.89
N ARG A 473 3.57 3.72 19.17
CA ARG A 473 4.16 2.41 18.84
C ARG A 473 4.57 1.61 20.07
N LEU A 474 5.10 2.28 21.09
CA LEU A 474 5.50 1.64 22.36
C LEU A 474 4.30 1.35 23.26
N ALA A 475 3.17 2.03 23.06
CA ALA A 475 1.94 1.78 23.77
C ALA A 475 1.27 0.52 23.20
N ILE A 476 1.14 -0.50 24.03
CA ILE A 476 0.23 -1.62 23.75
C ILE A 476 -1.18 -1.02 23.80
N ASP A 477 -1.95 -1.15 22.70
CA ASP A 477 -3.37 -0.82 22.72
C ASP A 477 -4.08 -1.85 23.61
N LEU A 478 -4.18 -1.52 24.90
CA LEU A 478 -4.84 -2.33 25.91
C LEU A 478 -6.36 -2.32 25.76
N LEU A 479 -6.92 -1.35 25.01
CA LEU A 479 -8.36 -1.21 24.82
C LEU A 479 -8.84 -2.02 23.61
N ASN A 480 -8.01 -2.19 22.58
CA ASN A 480 -8.29 -3.01 21.41
C ASN A 480 -7.11 -3.95 21.04
N PRO A 481 -6.77 -4.93 21.89
CA PRO A 481 -5.71 -5.88 21.58
C PRO A 481 -6.05 -6.69 20.32
N SER A 482 -5.04 -6.96 19.48
CA SER A 482 -5.25 -7.76 18.27
C SER A 482 -5.69 -9.19 18.60
N VAL A 483 -6.47 -9.80 17.71
CA VAL A 483 -6.99 -11.18 17.89
C VAL A 483 -5.85 -12.19 18.11
N GLU A 484 -4.71 -11.99 17.47
CA GLU A 484 -3.52 -12.83 17.63
C GLU A 484 -2.87 -12.66 19.01
N HIS A 485 -2.82 -11.41 19.52
CA HIS A 485 -2.34 -11.11 20.85
C HIS A 485 -3.26 -11.73 21.91
N GLU A 486 -4.58 -11.59 21.77
CA GLU A 486 -5.55 -12.20 22.69
C GLU A 486 -5.49 -13.74 22.73
N LYS A 487 -5.24 -14.38 21.57
CA LYS A 487 -5.07 -15.84 21.47
C LYS A 487 -3.82 -16.33 22.19
N ARG A 488 -2.73 -15.55 22.17
CA ARG A 488 -1.45 -15.86 22.84
C ARG A 488 -1.45 -15.48 24.32
N SER A 489 -2.31 -14.54 24.72
CA SER A 489 -2.46 -14.11 26.11
C SER A 489 -3.15 -15.17 26.97
N HIS A 490 -2.65 -15.31 28.20
CA HIS A 490 -3.29 -16.15 29.21
C HIS A 490 -4.75 -15.71 29.42
N LYS A 491 -5.68 -16.65 29.66
CA LYS A 491 -7.14 -16.37 29.73
C LYS A 491 -7.54 -15.24 30.69
N LEU A 492 -6.79 -15.04 31.78
CA LEU A 492 -7.00 -13.97 32.77
C LEU A 492 -6.48 -12.60 32.33
N LYS A 493 -5.67 -12.55 31.27
CA LYS A 493 -5.03 -11.34 30.73
C LYS A 493 -5.64 -10.90 29.39
N ARG A 494 -6.75 -11.50 28.96
CA ARG A 494 -7.52 -11.07 27.78
C ARG A 494 -8.36 -9.85 28.13
N LEU A 495 -8.69 -9.01 27.14
CA LEU A 495 -9.56 -7.84 27.36
C LEU A 495 -10.92 -8.30 27.90
N VAL A 496 -11.51 -9.28 27.22
CA VAL A 496 -12.69 -10.01 27.70
C VAL A 496 -12.24 -11.37 28.20
N GLN A 497 -12.19 -11.51 29.52
CA GLN A 497 -11.83 -12.77 30.16
C GLN A 497 -12.84 -13.85 29.78
N SER A 498 -12.38 -14.83 29.01
CA SER A 498 -13.18 -15.98 28.60
C SER A 498 -12.39 -17.27 28.82
N PRO A 499 -13.03 -18.34 29.31
CA PRO A 499 -12.35 -19.61 29.53
C PRO A 499 -11.95 -20.24 28.19
N ASN A 500 -10.85 -21.02 28.20
CA ASN A 500 -10.44 -21.81 27.02
C ASN A 500 -11.33 -23.04 26.78
N SER A 501 -12.15 -23.40 27.78
CA SER A 501 -13.11 -24.49 27.70
C SER A 501 -14.37 -24.07 26.93
N TYR A 502 -15.08 -25.03 26.39
CA TYR A 502 -16.28 -24.81 25.59
C TYR A 502 -17.16 -26.05 25.64
N PHE A 503 -18.45 -25.86 25.34
CA PHE A 503 -19.36 -26.97 25.11
C PHE A 503 -19.25 -27.43 23.66
N MET A 504 -19.36 -28.74 23.46
CA MET A 504 -19.35 -29.37 22.15
C MET A 504 -20.54 -30.34 22.05
N ASP A 505 -21.11 -30.45 20.87
CA ASP A 505 -22.06 -31.49 20.56
C ASP A 505 -21.29 -32.70 20.03
N VAL A 506 -21.38 -33.82 20.74
CA VAL A 506 -20.69 -35.08 20.42
C VAL A 506 -21.71 -36.08 19.91
N LYS A 507 -21.47 -36.59 18.70
CA LYS A 507 -22.27 -37.63 18.07
C LYS A 507 -21.75 -39.00 18.51
N CYS A 508 -22.65 -39.80 19.06
CA CYS A 508 -22.33 -41.17 19.49
C CYS A 508 -22.05 -42.09 18.29
N PRO A 509 -20.99 -42.91 18.31
CA PRO A 509 -20.71 -43.87 17.24
C PRO A 509 -21.71 -45.03 17.17
N GLY A 510 -22.36 -45.37 18.29
CA GLY A 510 -23.32 -46.49 18.36
C GLY A 510 -24.70 -46.11 17.83
N CYS A 511 -25.38 -45.18 18.49
CA CYS A 511 -26.79 -44.84 18.19
C CYS A 511 -26.98 -43.51 17.43
N LEU A 512 -25.89 -42.83 17.04
CA LEU A 512 -25.90 -41.53 16.35
C LEU A 512 -26.55 -40.36 17.12
N ASN A 513 -27.02 -40.58 18.36
CA ASN A 513 -27.56 -39.52 19.19
C ASN A 513 -26.48 -38.48 19.51
N ILE A 514 -26.89 -37.21 19.59
CA ILE A 514 -26.01 -36.07 19.83
C ILE A 514 -26.19 -35.63 21.28
N SER A 515 -25.10 -35.60 22.03
CA SER A 515 -25.10 -35.14 23.43
C SER A 515 -24.15 -33.96 23.59
N THR A 516 -24.56 -32.95 24.34
CA THR A 516 -23.68 -31.82 24.65
C THR A 516 -22.70 -32.20 25.76
N VAL A 517 -21.42 -32.11 25.47
CA VAL A 517 -20.29 -32.47 26.34
C VAL A 517 -19.44 -31.24 26.60
N PHE A 518 -18.93 -31.07 27.82
CA PHE A 518 -17.98 -30.02 28.14
C PHE A 518 -16.56 -30.44 27.77
N SER A 519 -15.78 -29.56 27.13
CA SER A 519 -14.46 -29.93 26.61
C SER A 519 -13.42 -30.32 27.66
N HIS A 520 -13.64 -29.97 28.93
CA HIS A 520 -12.80 -30.34 30.07
C HIS A 520 -13.62 -31.10 31.12
N ALA A 521 -14.44 -32.06 30.68
CA ALA A 521 -15.22 -32.90 31.56
C ALA A 521 -14.32 -33.56 32.62
N GLN A 522 -14.73 -33.48 33.89
CA GLN A 522 -14.02 -34.08 35.03
C GLN A 522 -14.45 -35.54 35.27
N THR A 523 -15.57 -35.95 34.68
CA THR A 523 -16.14 -37.29 34.78
C THR A 523 -16.26 -37.92 33.40
N VAL A 524 -16.39 -39.25 33.36
CA VAL A 524 -16.69 -39.99 32.13
C VAL A 524 -18.11 -39.62 31.68
N VAL A 525 -18.28 -39.21 30.43
CA VAL A 525 -19.59 -38.81 29.88
C VAL A 525 -20.11 -39.95 29.01
N LEU A 526 -21.33 -40.40 29.30
CA LEU A 526 -22.02 -41.46 28.58
C LEU A 526 -23.08 -40.88 27.63
N CYS A 527 -23.35 -41.58 26.54
CA CYS A 527 -24.45 -41.26 25.65
C CYS A 527 -25.79 -41.49 26.36
N SER A 528 -26.68 -40.50 26.32
CA SER A 528 -28.00 -40.57 26.97
C SER A 528 -28.92 -41.65 26.39
N SER A 529 -28.68 -42.13 25.17
CA SER A 529 -29.54 -43.12 24.51
C SER A 529 -29.06 -44.57 24.64
N CYS A 530 -27.76 -44.82 24.49
CA CYS A 530 -27.22 -46.20 24.46
C CYS A 530 -26.16 -46.48 25.52
N GLY A 531 -25.86 -45.52 26.40
CA GLY A 531 -24.88 -45.70 27.48
C GLY A 531 -23.42 -45.80 27.05
N THR A 532 -23.11 -45.73 25.75
CA THR A 532 -21.74 -45.76 25.25
C THR A 532 -20.94 -44.57 25.76
N VAL A 533 -19.69 -44.80 26.18
CA VAL A 533 -18.78 -43.74 26.62
C VAL A 533 -18.48 -42.78 25.46
N LEU A 534 -18.77 -41.50 25.64
CA LEU A 534 -18.50 -40.43 24.67
C LEU A 534 -17.12 -39.80 24.90
N CYS A 535 -16.72 -39.61 26.15
CA CYS A 535 -15.41 -39.08 26.50
C CYS A 535 -14.94 -39.46 27.92
N GLN A 536 -13.62 -39.42 28.13
CA GLN A 536 -12.95 -39.67 29.42
C GLN A 536 -12.13 -38.45 29.89
N PRO A 537 -12.04 -38.21 31.20
CA PRO A 537 -11.25 -37.10 31.76
C PRO A 537 -9.74 -37.38 31.67
N THR A 538 -8.94 -36.34 31.43
CA THR A 538 -7.47 -36.42 31.28
C THR A 538 -6.71 -35.43 32.17
N GLY A 539 -7.40 -34.73 33.08
CA GLY A 539 -6.86 -33.57 33.81
C GLY A 539 -6.78 -32.28 32.99
N GLY A 540 -7.06 -32.34 31.68
CA GLY A 540 -7.14 -31.22 30.75
C GLY A 540 -8.36 -31.33 29.83
N ARG A 541 -8.14 -31.21 28.51
CA ARG A 541 -9.21 -31.43 27.54
C ARG A 541 -9.58 -32.92 27.53
N ALA A 542 -10.85 -33.23 27.76
CA ALA A 542 -11.36 -34.59 27.79
C ALA A 542 -11.07 -35.33 26.47
N ARG A 543 -10.71 -36.61 26.57
CA ARG A 543 -10.42 -37.47 25.41
C ARG A 543 -11.71 -38.06 24.90
N LEU A 544 -12.08 -37.79 23.65
CA LEU A 544 -13.23 -38.43 23.02
C LEU A 544 -12.92 -39.91 22.71
N THR A 545 -13.93 -40.76 22.84
CA THR A 545 -13.84 -42.16 22.42
C THR A 545 -13.66 -42.25 20.90
N GLU A 546 -12.89 -43.23 20.42
CA GLU A 546 -12.71 -43.45 18.99
C GLU A 546 -14.06 -43.69 18.28
N GLY A 547 -14.25 -43.03 17.14
CA GLY A 547 -15.53 -43.04 16.40
C GLY A 547 -16.52 -41.93 16.79
N CYS A 548 -16.34 -41.24 17.93
CA CYS A 548 -17.13 -40.04 18.23
C CYS A 548 -16.70 -38.88 17.32
N SER A 549 -17.66 -38.22 16.68
CA SER A 549 -17.44 -36.92 16.02
C SER A 549 -17.99 -35.80 16.87
N PHE A 550 -17.39 -34.61 16.81
CA PHE A 550 -17.87 -33.46 17.58
C PHE A 550 -17.85 -32.16 16.80
N ARG A 551 -18.75 -31.25 17.18
CA ARG A 551 -18.76 -29.86 16.76
C ARG A 551 -18.74 -28.97 17.98
N ARG A 552 -17.90 -27.94 18.01
CA ARG A 552 -17.95 -26.90 19.05
C ARG A 552 -19.26 -26.11 18.91
N LYS A 553 -20.02 -25.97 19.99
CA LYS A 553 -21.18 -25.06 20.00
C LYS A 553 -20.68 -23.63 19.86
N ALA A 554 -21.25 -22.89 18.90
CA ALA A 554 -21.06 -21.46 18.83
C ALA A 554 -21.79 -20.85 20.03
N ASN A 555 -21.11 -19.97 20.76
CA ASN A 555 -21.75 -19.17 21.81
C ASN A 555 -22.62 -18.09 21.19
#